data_AF-A0A4U9WRF8-F1
#
_entry.id   AF-A0A4U9WRF8-F1
#
_cell.length_a   1.000
_cell.length_b   1.000
_cell.length_c   1.000
_cell.angle_alpha   90.00
_cell.angle_beta   90.00
_cell.angle_gamma   90.00
#
_symmetry.space_group_name_H-M   'P 1'
#
loop_
_entity.id
_entity.type
_entity.pdbx_description
1 polymer ?
#
loop_
_entity_poly.entity_id
_entity_poly.type
_entity_poly.pdbx_seq_one_letter_code
_entity_poly.pdbx_strand_id
1 'polypeptide(L)'
;MPALAVTDFTNMCGLVKFYGSAHGAGIKPIIGADFHVQSEELGDELAQLTVLAADNVGYQNLTLLISRAYQRGYGPAGPVIDRDWLIEHRSGLILLSGARMGDVGKFLLRGNQALVDQCLEFYQQHFPDSYYLELIRTGRGDEENYLHAP
;
A
#
# COMPACT_ATOMS: atom_id res chain seq x y z
N MET A 1 -16.19 -14.54 9.93
CA MET A 1 -15.59 -13.28 9.42
C MET A 1 -16.47 -12.77 8.29
N PRO A 2 -17.00 -11.53 8.35
CA PRO A 2 -17.99 -11.03 7.37
C PRO A 2 -17.37 -10.58 6.04
N ALA A 3 -16.07 -10.30 6.02
CA ALA A 3 -15.32 -9.86 4.85
C ALA A 3 -13.90 -10.41 4.88
N LEU A 4 -13.23 -10.43 3.72
CA LEU A 4 -11.84 -10.80 3.57
C LEU A 4 -11.20 -9.93 2.49
N ALA A 5 -9.97 -9.49 2.70
CA ALA A 5 -9.16 -8.82 1.68
C ALA A 5 -8.12 -9.81 1.12
N VAL A 6 -7.87 -9.73 -0.19
CA VAL A 6 -6.70 -10.35 -0.82
C VAL A 6 -5.90 -9.25 -1.49
N THR A 7 -4.62 -9.17 -1.13
CA THR A 7 -3.67 -8.14 -1.55
C THR A 7 -2.45 -8.80 -2.17
N ASP A 8 -2.62 -9.37 -3.37
CA ASP A 8 -1.51 -9.99 -4.10
C ASP A 8 -0.47 -8.94 -4.52
N PHE A 9 0.79 -9.34 -4.68
CA PHE A 9 1.87 -8.42 -5.01
C PHE A 9 1.76 -7.88 -6.44
N THR A 10 1.41 -6.60 -6.56
CA THR A 10 1.26 -5.81 -7.80
C THR A 10 0.38 -6.51 -8.85
N ASN A 11 -0.60 -7.32 -8.47
CA ASN A 11 -1.47 -7.97 -9.43
C ASN A 11 -2.87 -8.26 -8.85
N MET A 12 -3.79 -8.60 -9.74
CA MET A 12 -5.15 -9.03 -9.39
C MET A 12 -5.53 -10.33 -10.11
N CYS A 13 -4.55 -11.20 -10.39
CA CYS A 13 -4.74 -12.43 -11.16
C CYS A 13 -5.76 -13.38 -10.50
N GLY A 14 -5.81 -13.40 -9.16
CA GLY A 14 -6.74 -14.21 -8.39
C GLY A 14 -8.16 -13.65 -8.28
N LEU A 15 -8.41 -12.41 -8.73
CA LEU A 15 -9.61 -11.65 -8.38
C LEU A 15 -10.92 -12.36 -8.75
N VAL A 16 -11.05 -12.86 -9.98
CA VAL A 16 -12.28 -13.51 -10.45
C VAL A 16 -12.62 -14.75 -9.61
N LYS A 17 -11.60 -15.56 -9.29
CA LYS A 17 -11.76 -16.76 -8.45
C LYS A 17 -12.09 -16.38 -7.02
N PHE A 18 -11.38 -15.38 -6.48
CA PHE A 18 -11.59 -14.88 -5.13
C PHE A 18 -13.01 -14.36 -4.95
N TYR A 19 -13.49 -13.54 -5.88
CA TYR A 19 -14.84 -12.97 -5.83
C TYR A 19 -15.92 -14.06 -5.83
N GLY A 20 -15.83 -15.03 -6.74
CA GLY A 20 -16.79 -16.14 -6.82
C GLY A 20 -16.81 -17.00 -5.56
N SER A 21 -15.62 -17.39 -5.06
CA SER A 21 -15.49 -18.22 -3.86
C SER A 21 -15.94 -17.50 -2.58
N ALA A 22 -15.55 -16.22 -2.41
CA ALA A 22 -15.95 -15.43 -1.26
C ALA A 22 -17.47 -15.22 -1.24
N HIS A 23 -18.06 -14.86 -2.39
CA HIS A 23 -19.50 -14.69 -2.51
C HIS A 23 -20.27 -15.99 -2.22
N GLY A 24 -19.81 -17.13 -2.76
CA GLY A 24 -20.40 -18.44 -2.49
C GLY A 24 -20.32 -18.85 -1.00
N ALA A 25 -19.33 -18.33 -0.26
CA ALA A 25 -19.18 -18.52 1.18
C ALA A 25 -19.91 -17.45 2.03
N GLY A 26 -20.61 -16.49 1.42
CA GLY A 26 -21.26 -15.39 2.13
C GLY A 26 -20.29 -14.36 2.74
N ILE A 27 -19.05 -14.31 2.24
CA ILE A 27 -18.00 -13.39 2.69
C ILE A 27 -17.91 -12.24 1.68
N LYS A 28 -17.90 -10.99 2.16
CA LYS A 28 -17.66 -9.83 1.32
C LYS A 28 -16.20 -9.80 0.84
N PRO A 29 -15.92 -9.89 -0.48
CA PRO A 29 -14.56 -9.73 -0.98
C PRO A 29 -14.15 -8.25 -0.93
N ILE A 30 -12.94 -7.99 -0.43
CA ILE A 30 -12.27 -6.68 -0.49
C ILE A 30 -11.08 -6.84 -1.43
N ILE A 31 -11.00 -5.96 -2.41
CA ILE A 31 -10.00 -6.02 -3.48
C ILE A 31 -8.85 -5.09 -3.11
N GLY A 32 -7.62 -5.58 -3.23
CA GLY A 32 -6.43 -4.76 -3.10
C GLY A 32 -5.22 -5.40 -3.74
N ALA A 33 -4.08 -4.72 -3.62
CA ALA A 33 -2.79 -5.23 -4.02
C ALA A 33 -1.67 -4.58 -3.19
N ASP A 34 -0.57 -5.30 -3.03
CA ASP A 34 0.64 -4.81 -2.38
C ASP A 34 1.62 -4.29 -3.42
N PHE A 35 2.27 -3.17 -3.12
CA PHE A 35 3.20 -2.50 -4.03
C PHE A 35 4.55 -2.26 -3.39
N HIS A 36 5.59 -2.28 -4.22
CA HIS A 36 6.79 -1.53 -3.95
C HIS A 36 6.62 -0.09 -4.43
N VAL A 37 6.98 0.86 -3.58
CA VAL A 37 6.86 2.30 -3.82
C VAL A 37 8.24 2.93 -3.76
N GLN A 38 8.55 3.77 -4.74
CA GLN A 38 9.71 4.65 -4.71
C GLN A 38 9.28 6.10 -4.57
N SER A 39 10.12 6.90 -3.91
CA SER A 39 9.91 8.32 -3.68
C SER A 39 11.27 9.00 -3.54
N GLU A 40 11.34 10.30 -3.82
CA GLU A 40 12.59 11.06 -3.75
C GLU A 40 13.22 10.99 -2.35
N GLU A 41 12.41 11.01 -1.29
CA GLU A 41 12.86 10.96 0.10
C GLU A 41 13.56 9.64 0.46
N LEU A 42 13.18 8.54 -0.20
CA LEU A 42 13.77 7.22 0.00
C LEU A 42 15.03 6.97 -0.84
N GLY A 43 15.29 7.82 -1.85
CA GLY A 43 16.36 7.59 -2.82
C GLY A 43 16.19 6.27 -3.56
N ASP A 44 17.20 5.40 -3.48
CA ASP A 44 17.20 4.08 -4.15
C ASP A 44 16.41 3.01 -3.38
N GLU A 45 15.89 3.32 -2.20
CA GLU A 45 15.18 2.37 -1.36
C GLU A 45 13.69 2.27 -1.71
N LEU A 46 13.16 1.03 -1.69
CA LEU A 46 11.74 0.77 -1.96
C LEU A 46 10.96 0.57 -0.65
N ALA A 47 9.86 1.28 -0.48
CA ALA A 47 8.90 1.05 0.59
C ALA A 47 7.81 0.06 0.15
N GLN A 48 7.12 -0.54 1.13
CA GLN A 48 5.92 -1.33 0.90
C GLN A 48 4.67 -0.49 1.16
N LEU A 49 3.64 -0.70 0.36
CA LEU A 49 2.33 -0.06 0.54
C LEU A 49 1.23 -1.02 0.12
N THR A 50 0.22 -1.17 0.95
CA THR A 50 -0.99 -1.93 0.61
C THR A 50 -2.08 -0.97 0.17
N VAL A 51 -2.68 -1.23 -0.99
CA VAL A 51 -3.74 -0.39 -1.55
C VAL A 51 -5.02 -1.21 -1.69
N LEU A 52 -6.10 -0.74 -1.08
CA LEU A 52 -7.43 -1.33 -1.15
C LEU A 52 -8.35 -0.45 -2.01
N ALA A 53 -9.19 -1.08 -2.82
CA ALA A 53 -10.26 -0.40 -3.54
C ALA A 53 -11.51 -0.28 -2.64
N ALA A 54 -11.88 0.95 -2.27
CA ALA A 54 -13.09 1.23 -1.51
C ALA A 54 -14.37 1.14 -2.36
N ASP A 55 -14.25 1.45 -3.65
CA ASP A 55 -15.33 1.42 -4.63
C ASP A 55 -14.83 1.05 -6.04
N ASN A 56 -15.73 1.12 -7.02
CA ASN A 56 -15.41 0.79 -8.42
C ASN A 56 -14.47 1.79 -9.09
N VAL A 57 -14.43 3.05 -8.63
CA VAL A 57 -13.48 4.06 -9.13
C VAL A 57 -12.09 3.71 -8.63
N GLY A 58 -11.97 3.38 -7.35
CA GLY A 58 -10.76 2.85 -6.73
C GLY A 58 -10.26 1.58 -7.42
N TYR A 59 -11.15 0.65 -7.76
CA TYR A 59 -10.79 -0.55 -8.51
C TYR A 59 -10.17 -0.25 -9.89
N GLN A 60 -10.74 0.71 -10.63
CA GLN A 60 -10.18 1.15 -11.90
C GLN A 60 -8.82 1.82 -11.71
N ASN A 61 -8.69 2.71 -10.73
CA ASN A 61 -7.44 3.36 -10.37
C ASN A 61 -6.34 2.36 -9.96
N LEU A 62 -6.70 1.35 -9.16
CA LEU A 62 -5.81 0.26 -8.79
C LEU A 62 -5.33 -0.54 -10.01
N THR A 63 -6.25 -0.80 -10.95
CA THR A 63 -5.91 -1.47 -12.22
C THR A 63 -4.93 -0.63 -13.05
N LEU A 64 -5.15 0.69 -13.12
CA LEU A 64 -4.26 1.62 -13.82
C LEU A 64 -2.87 1.67 -13.17
N LEU A 65 -2.80 1.72 -11.84
CA LEU A 65 -1.52 1.68 -11.11
C LEU A 65 -0.74 0.41 -11.40
N ILE A 66 -1.38 -0.77 -11.35
CA ILE A 66 -0.75 -2.05 -11.70
C ILE A 66 -0.26 -2.02 -13.16
N SER A 67 -1.14 -1.62 -14.09
CA SER A 67 -0.78 -1.57 -15.51
C SER A 67 0.42 -0.65 -15.75
N ARG A 68 0.44 0.53 -15.13
CA ARG A 68 1.51 1.52 -15.27
C ARG A 68 2.83 1.01 -14.69
N ALA A 69 2.80 0.31 -13.55
CA ALA A 69 3.97 -0.31 -12.95
C ALA A 69 4.64 -1.34 -13.88
N TYR A 70 3.82 -2.18 -14.56
CA TYR A 70 4.33 -3.14 -15.55
C TYR A 70 4.80 -2.48 -16.85
N GLN A 71 4.05 -1.48 -17.36
CA GLN A 71 4.36 -0.81 -18.63
C GLN A 71 5.67 0.00 -18.57
N ARG A 72 6.03 0.55 -17.40
CA ARG A 72 7.31 1.23 -17.20
C ARG A 72 8.52 0.33 -17.43
N GLY A 73 8.34 -0.99 -17.32
CA GLY A 73 9.43 -1.95 -17.24
C GLY A 73 10.03 -1.97 -15.83
N TYR A 74 10.67 -3.08 -15.50
CA TYR A 74 11.21 -3.31 -14.16
C TYR A 74 12.46 -4.18 -14.20
N GLY A 75 13.30 -4.01 -13.18
CA GLY A 75 14.51 -4.79 -12.95
C GLY A 75 14.29 -5.97 -11.99
N PRO A 76 15.37 -6.45 -11.35
CA PRO A 76 15.32 -7.56 -10.39
C PRO A 76 14.40 -7.33 -9.18
N ALA A 77 14.15 -6.07 -8.82
CA ALA A 77 13.27 -5.68 -7.71
C ALA A 77 11.76 -5.86 -8.00
N GLY A 78 11.40 -6.23 -9.24
CA GLY A 78 10.01 -6.34 -9.67
C GLY A 78 9.37 -4.99 -10.00
N PRO A 79 8.06 -4.99 -10.34
CA PRO A 79 7.34 -3.76 -10.65
C PRO A 79 7.27 -2.84 -9.42
N VAL A 80 7.43 -1.55 -9.67
CA VAL A 80 7.46 -0.49 -8.64
C VAL A 80 6.55 0.64 -9.13
N ILE A 81 5.89 1.34 -8.21
CA ILE A 81 5.15 2.58 -8.50
C ILE A 81 5.90 3.79 -7.92
N ASP A 82 5.78 4.93 -8.59
CA ASP A 82 6.17 6.20 -7.97
C ASP A 82 5.08 6.65 -7.02
N ARG A 83 5.46 7.14 -5.83
CA ARG A 83 4.49 7.66 -4.85
C ARG A 83 3.58 8.73 -5.47
N ASP A 84 4.12 9.55 -6.35
CA ASP A 84 3.37 10.63 -7.02
C ASP A 84 2.25 10.13 -7.95
N TRP A 85 2.35 8.90 -8.48
CA TRP A 85 1.27 8.32 -9.29
C TRP A 85 -0.01 8.10 -8.48
N LEU A 86 0.12 7.99 -7.15
CA LEU A 86 -1.02 7.92 -6.24
C LEU A 86 -1.83 9.21 -6.27
N ILE A 87 -1.23 10.37 -6.55
CA ILE A 87 -1.93 11.65 -6.64
C ILE A 87 -2.94 11.63 -7.80
N GLU A 88 -2.50 11.14 -8.96
CA GLU A 88 -3.31 11.05 -10.18
C GLU A 88 -4.45 10.03 -10.04
N HIS A 89 -4.20 8.94 -9.31
CA HIS A 89 -5.12 7.80 -9.16
C HIS A 89 -5.75 7.68 -7.76
N ARG A 90 -5.81 8.77 -6.98
CA ARG A 90 -6.18 8.73 -5.54
C ARG A 90 -7.62 8.31 -5.24
N SER A 91 -8.56 8.58 -6.15
CA SER A 91 -9.99 8.46 -5.86
C SER A 91 -10.41 7.01 -5.61
N GLY A 92 -11.16 6.78 -4.53
CA GLY A 92 -11.67 5.45 -4.17
C GLY A 92 -10.63 4.49 -3.61
N LEU A 93 -9.41 4.94 -3.30
CA LEU A 93 -8.36 4.11 -2.71
C LEU A 93 -8.26 4.31 -1.19
N ILE A 94 -7.96 3.23 -0.48
CA ILE A 94 -7.55 3.24 0.93
C ILE A 94 -6.13 2.65 1.01
N LEU A 95 -5.26 3.29 1.76
CA LEU A 95 -3.85 2.94 1.89
C LEU A 95 -3.56 2.42 3.30
N LEU A 96 -2.80 1.33 3.39
CA LEU A 96 -2.17 0.88 4.63
C LEU A 96 -0.66 1.10 4.50
N SER A 97 -0.04 1.65 5.54
CA SER A 97 1.30 2.22 5.49
C SER A 97 2.44 1.25 5.18
N GLY A 98 2.23 -0.08 5.15
CA GLY A 98 3.31 -1.06 5.01
C GLY A 98 4.11 -1.28 6.29
N ALA A 99 3.59 -0.81 7.43
CA ALA A 99 4.20 -0.88 8.76
C ALA A 99 5.68 -0.46 8.74
N ARG A 100 6.57 -1.24 9.37
CA ARG A 100 8.02 -1.02 9.39
C ARG A 100 8.70 -1.02 8.02
N MET A 101 8.07 -1.59 7.00
CA MET A 101 8.59 -1.65 5.63
C MET A 101 8.07 -0.50 4.75
N GLY A 102 7.12 0.29 5.25
CA GLY A 102 6.64 1.52 4.65
C GLY A 102 7.66 2.64 4.66
N ASP A 103 7.35 3.72 3.95
CA ASP A 103 8.16 4.95 3.96
C ASP A 103 8.22 5.56 5.36
N VAL A 104 7.06 5.85 5.96
CA VAL A 104 6.94 6.37 7.33
C VAL A 104 7.62 5.46 8.34
N GLY A 105 7.40 4.14 8.24
CA GLY A 105 7.99 3.17 9.17
C GLY A 105 9.52 3.13 9.10
N LYS A 106 10.09 3.22 7.89
CA LYS A 106 11.55 3.26 7.71
C LYS A 106 12.16 4.54 8.29
N PHE A 107 11.55 5.69 8.08
CA PHE A 107 12.06 6.95 8.64
C PHE A 107 11.92 7.01 10.16
N LEU A 108 10.83 6.46 10.71
CA LEU A 108 10.66 6.29 12.16
C LEU A 108 11.79 5.43 12.76
N LEU A 109 12.09 4.28 12.16
CA LEU A 109 13.18 3.42 12.63
C LEU A 109 14.57 4.06 12.53
N ARG A 110 14.75 5.00 11.58
CA ARG A 110 15.97 5.80 11.44
C ARG A 110 16.02 7.00 12.39
N GLY A 111 14.93 7.31 13.11
CA GLY A 111 14.81 8.49 13.95
C GLY A 111 14.80 9.82 13.18
N ASN A 112 14.42 9.81 11.89
CA ASN A 112 14.40 11.01 11.07
C ASN A 112 13.00 11.65 11.04
N GLN A 113 12.68 12.40 12.10
CA GLN A 113 11.36 13.01 12.27
C GLN A 113 10.95 13.92 11.11
N ALA A 114 11.89 14.68 10.53
CA ALA A 114 11.59 15.60 9.44
C ALA A 114 11.05 14.88 8.21
N LEU A 115 11.62 13.72 7.85
CA LEU A 115 11.12 12.91 6.73
C LEU A 115 9.83 12.17 7.06
N VAL A 116 9.62 11.81 8.34
CA VAL A 116 8.34 11.27 8.81
C VAL A 116 7.23 12.30 8.60
N ASP A 117 7.43 13.53 9.07
CA ASP A 117 6.46 14.61 8.95
C ASP A 117 6.16 14.93 7.48
N GLN A 118 7.20 14.98 6.62
CA GLN A 118 7.05 15.18 5.17
C GLN A 118 6.22 14.07 4.50
N CYS A 119 6.47 12.81 4.85
CA CYS A 119 5.69 11.69 4.30
C CYS A 119 4.24 11.72 4.80
N LEU A 120 4.03 12.03 6.08
CA LEU A 120 2.68 12.15 6.64
C LEU A 120 1.90 13.31 6.01
N GLU A 121 2.54 14.44 5.74
CA GLU A 121 1.93 15.58 5.06
C GLU A 121 1.43 15.19 3.66
N PHE A 122 2.21 14.43 2.90
CA PHE A 122 1.79 13.88 1.60
C PHE A 122 0.48 13.06 1.71
N TYR A 123 0.43 12.12 2.66
CA TYR A 123 -0.75 11.27 2.83
C TYR A 123 -1.94 12.03 3.40
N GLN A 124 -1.73 12.99 4.31
CA GLN A 124 -2.79 13.85 4.84
C GLN A 124 -3.39 14.74 3.74
N GLN A 125 -2.56 15.27 2.85
CA GLN A 125 -3.00 16.13 1.75
C GLN A 125 -3.75 15.34 0.67
N HIS A 126 -3.30 14.15 0.30
CA HIS A 126 -3.82 13.42 -0.85
C HIS A 126 -4.79 12.27 -0.51
N PHE A 127 -4.69 11.73 0.71
CA PHE A 127 -5.51 10.62 1.22
C PHE A 127 -6.11 10.92 2.60
N PRO A 128 -6.79 12.08 2.78
CA PRO A 128 -7.47 12.37 4.04
C PRO A 128 -8.50 11.27 4.33
N ASP A 129 -8.50 10.77 5.56
CA ASP A 129 -9.36 9.66 6.05
C ASP A 129 -9.20 8.31 5.31
N SER A 130 -8.22 8.22 4.41
CA SER A 130 -7.97 7.06 3.54
C SER A 130 -6.54 6.52 3.66
N TYR A 131 -5.76 6.98 4.64
CA TYR A 131 -4.44 6.45 4.97
C TYR A 131 -4.41 5.97 6.42
N TYR A 132 -3.98 4.73 6.63
CA TYR A 132 -3.96 4.08 7.93
C TYR A 132 -2.56 3.57 8.24
N LEU A 133 -2.08 3.87 9.45
CA LEU A 133 -0.84 3.30 9.97
C LEU A 133 -1.06 1.82 10.28
N GLU A 134 -0.31 0.97 9.61
CA GLU A 134 -0.42 -0.48 9.74
C GLU A 134 0.42 -0.98 10.92
N LEU A 135 -0.23 -1.70 11.85
CA LEU A 135 0.42 -2.28 13.02
C LEU A 135 0.48 -3.79 12.89
N ILE A 136 1.69 -4.35 12.83
CA ILE A 136 1.92 -5.78 12.66
C ILE A 136 2.72 -6.32 13.85
N ARG A 137 2.20 -7.36 14.50
CA ARG A 137 2.87 -8.11 15.57
C ARG A 137 3.00 -9.58 15.19
N THR A 138 4.07 -9.89 14.49
CA THR A 138 4.43 -11.26 14.04
C THR A 138 5.72 -11.77 14.67
N GLY A 139 6.33 -10.99 15.57
CA GLY A 139 7.56 -11.36 16.27
C GLY A 139 8.82 -11.20 15.40
N ARG A 140 8.75 -10.38 14.35
CA ARG A 140 9.91 -10.07 13.49
C ARG A 140 10.70 -8.89 14.06
N GLY A 141 11.96 -8.77 13.63
CA GLY A 141 12.82 -7.67 14.02
C GLY A 141 12.20 -6.30 13.72
N ASP A 142 12.48 -5.35 14.60
CA ASP A 142 12.07 -3.94 14.53
C ASP A 142 10.56 -3.64 14.55
N GLU A 143 9.68 -4.64 14.69
CA GLU A 143 8.24 -4.40 14.83
C GLU A 143 7.93 -3.62 16.12
N GLU A 144 8.43 -4.05 17.27
CA GLU A 144 8.20 -3.33 18.54
C GLU A 144 8.91 -1.96 18.59
N ASN A 145 10.07 -1.83 17.95
CA ASN A 145 10.78 -0.55 17.86
C ASN A 145 9.97 0.49 17.08
N TYR A 146 9.37 0.09 15.96
CA TYR A 146 8.48 0.93 15.16
C TYR A 146 7.19 1.28 15.92
N LEU A 147 6.56 0.31 16.59
CA LEU A 147 5.30 0.53 17.31
C LEU A 147 5.43 1.45 18.53
N HIS A 148 6.63 1.55 19.09
CA HIS A 148 6.96 2.40 20.23
C HIS A 148 7.79 3.63 19.85
N ALA A 149 8.00 3.87 18.56
CA ALA A 149 8.65 5.08 18.08
C ALA A 149 7.78 6.30 18.42
N PRO A 150 8.40 7.43 18.85
CA PRO A 150 7.69 8.63 19.26
C PRO A 150 6.99 9.37 18.12
#